data_AF-A0AAI9YUN8-F1
#
_entry.id   AF-A0AAI9YUN8-F1
#
_cell.length_a   1.000
_cell.length_b   1.000
_cell.length_c   1.000
_cell.angle_alpha   90.00
_cell.angle_beta   90.00
_cell.angle_gamma   90.00
#
_symmetry.space_group_name_H-M   'P 1'
#
loop_
_entity.id
_entity.type
_entity.pdbx_description
1 polymer ?
#
loop_
_entity_poly.entity_id
_entity_poly.type
_entity_poly.pdbx_seq_one_letter_code
_entity_poly.pdbx_strand_id
1 'polypeptide(L)'
;MSRKLEEATEEALLTGGRRGRQAIEDAGFSEELKQRLLDKVETAKFRSQYASAFAEAQMPTSAGEGTRSIAAAQAWTGDEAQSDTVLRMLNDAKKPLKPELRGQFQIPPVDMRMRKESKTNPSQRAANAREKASTYTALGFKEESGQSAKEREEFRKELRDRFGAAARAVPNTISGLESLANERIEDAIARGQFKNIPRGKGVERDARADNPFIDTTEYIMNKMIKRQEIVPPWIEKQQELAKTAGIFRARLRNDWRRHVARMISSKGGSLEEKMQLAEDYALAEERHNPRKRNSDSISVPTNVTDDPVMAKVRQQAVEGNSTSEAGTEAAPTKPARPLVQPFRDSDWLATESLYMNLAVNNLNAITRSYNLMAPELAKKPYFSLERELKACYADVAPLVAETIRERATRPTKTLFDAAGGGQVTVFDRFSKEGTSAKIYDSRAPHYGFKEMWRDLFN
;
A
#
# COMPACT_ATOMS: atom_id res chain seq x y z
N MET A 1 -72.04 6.92 23.24
CA MET A 1 -72.10 6.71 24.71
C MET A 1 -71.10 5.68 25.18
N SER A 2 -70.96 4.53 24.49
CA SER A 2 -69.97 3.49 24.82
C SER A 2 -68.53 3.99 24.89
N ARG A 3 -68.02 4.68 23.87
CA ARG A 3 -66.62 5.17 23.86
C ARG A 3 -66.24 6.12 25.00
N LYS A 4 -67.16 6.99 25.45
CA LYS A 4 -66.91 7.89 26.59
C LYS A 4 -66.98 7.16 27.93
N LEU A 5 -67.82 6.12 28.01
CA LEU A 5 -67.85 5.22 29.17
C LEU A 5 -66.58 4.35 29.19
N GLU A 6 -66.13 3.86 28.05
CA GLU A 6 -64.85 3.16 27.88
C GLU A 6 -63.69 4.05 28.33
N GLU A 7 -63.58 5.29 27.83
CA GLU A 7 -62.55 6.26 28.23
C GLU A 7 -62.62 6.57 29.74
N ALA A 8 -63.81 6.78 30.31
CA ALA A 8 -63.98 7.00 31.76
C ALA A 8 -63.60 5.77 32.61
N THR A 9 -63.85 4.55 32.11
CA THR A 9 -63.42 3.31 32.78
C THR A 9 -61.93 3.03 32.61
N GLU A 10 -61.33 3.43 31.48
CA GLU A 10 -59.88 3.36 31.25
C GLU A 10 -59.13 4.29 32.22
N GLU A 11 -59.61 5.53 32.40
CA GLU A 11 -59.06 6.46 33.38
C GLU A 11 -59.18 5.92 34.82
N ALA A 12 -60.33 5.33 35.17
CA ALA A 12 -60.55 4.70 36.47
C ALA A 12 -59.65 3.47 36.69
N LEU A 13 -59.28 2.73 35.64
CA LEU A 13 -58.35 1.60 35.72
C LEU A 13 -56.89 2.03 35.92
N LEU A 14 -56.48 3.09 35.24
CA LEU A 14 -55.12 3.65 35.35
C LEU A 14 -54.88 4.30 36.71
N THR A 15 -55.92 4.87 37.32
CA THR A 15 -55.84 5.58 38.62
C THR A 15 -56.31 4.75 39.83
N GLY A 16 -57.27 3.83 39.66
CA GLY A 16 -57.98 3.13 40.74
C GLY A 16 -57.35 1.82 41.25
N GLY A 17 -56.17 1.44 40.75
CA GLY A 17 -55.41 0.28 41.25
C GLY A 17 -56.20 -1.04 41.23
N ARG A 18 -56.11 -1.83 42.30
CA ARG A 18 -56.71 -3.19 42.39
C ARG A 18 -58.24 -3.17 42.41
N ARG A 19 -58.85 -2.12 42.98
CA ARG A 19 -60.32 -1.96 43.05
C ARG A 19 -60.94 -1.66 41.69
N GLY A 20 -60.25 -0.90 40.84
CA GLY A 20 -60.69 -0.67 39.46
C GLY A 20 -60.76 -1.95 38.63
N ARG A 21 -59.85 -2.91 38.84
CA ARG A 21 -59.88 -4.21 38.14
C ARG A 21 -61.05 -5.09 38.57
N GLN A 22 -61.34 -5.13 39.87
CA GLN A 22 -62.47 -5.87 40.42
C GLN A 22 -63.81 -5.30 39.94
N ALA A 23 -63.95 -3.97 39.90
CA ALA A 23 -65.15 -3.33 39.39
C ALA A 23 -65.48 -3.68 37.92
N ILE A 24 -64.48 -4.05 37.13
CA ILE A 24 -64.64 -4.47 35.73
C ILE A 24 -64.84 -5.97 35.59
N GLU A 25 -64.34 -6.76 36.54
CA GLU A 25 -64.70 -8.17 36.65
C GLU A 25 -66.17 -8.32 37.06
N ASP A 26 -66.67 -7.41 37.91
CA ASP A 26 -68.04 -7.38 38.40
C ASP A 26 -69.02 -6.69 37.42
N ALA A 27 -68.54 -5.76 36.60
CA ALA A 27 -69.33 -5.16 35.54
C ALA A 27 -69.42 -6.14 34.34
N GLY A 28 -70.64 -6.55 33.98
CA GLY A 28 -70.93 -7.50 32.90
C GLY A 28 -70.61 -7.03 31.49
N PHE A 29 -69.38 -6.58 31.24
CA PHE A 29 -68.84 -6.29 29.92
C PHE A 29 -68.67 -7.58 29.11
N SER A 30 -68.69 -7.47 27.77
CA SER A 30 -68.40 -8.62 26.91
C SER A 30 -66.96 -9.10 27.11
N GLU A 31 -66.75 -10.42 27.00
CA GLU A 31 -65.44 -11.04 27.23
C GLU A 31 -64.35 -10.47 26.31
N GLU A 32 -64.70 -10.14 25.05
CA GLU A 32 -63.79 -9.50 24.10
C GLU A 32 -63.31 -8.11 24.55
N LEU A 33 -64.20 -7.32 25.16
CA LEU A 33 -63.85 -5.98 25.65
C LEU A 33 -62.98 -6.09 26.91
N LYS A 34 -63.27 -7.05 27.79
CA LYS A 34 -62.44 -7.33 28.97
C LYS A 34 -61.02 -7.71 28.58
N GLN A 35 -60.86 -8.59 27.59
CA GLN A 35 -59.54 -8.98 27.07
C GLN A 35 -58.79 -7.77 26.49
N ARG A 36 -59.45 -6.95 25.65
CA ARG A 36 -58.83 -5.73 25.09
C ARG A 36 -58.39 -4.72 26.16
N LEU A 37 -59.17 -4.56 27.23
CA LEU A 37 -58.82 -3.66 28.34
C LEU A 37 -57.63 -4.21 29.14
N LEU A 38 -57.60 -5.51 29.41
CA LEU A 38 -56.46 -6.15 30.08
C LEU A 38 -55.19 -6.06 29.23
N ASP A 39 -55.27 -6.35 27.93
CA ASP A 39 -54.15 -6.23 26.98
C ASP A 39 -53.62 -4.78 26.92
N LYS A 40 -54.51 -3.79 26.90
CA LYS A 40 -54.12 -2.37 26.96
C LYS A 40 -53.42 -2.02 28.28
N VAL A 41 -53.88 -2.55 29.40
CA VAL A 41 -53.24 -2.35 30.71
C VAL A 41 -51.88 -3.03 30.78
N GLU A 42 -51.75 -4.25 30.23
CA GLU A 42 -50.50 -4.98 30.16
C GLU A 42 -49.50 -4.28 29.23
N THR A 43 -49.94 -3.80 28.07
CA THR A 43 -49.08 -3.00 27.16
C THR A 43 -48.68 -1.66 27.76
N ALA A 44 -49.55 -0.99 28.52
CA ALA A 44 -49.20 0.24 29.25
C ALA A 44 -48.17 -0.04 30.36
N LYS A 45 -48.35 -1.11 31.15
CA LYS A 45 -47.35 -1.53 32.14
C LYS A 45 -46.03 -1.91 31.47
N PHE A 46 -46.07 -2.65 30.39
CA PHE A 46 -44.89 -3.04 29.62
C PHE A 46 -44.13 -1.80 29.11
N ARG A 47 -44.85 -0.81 28.56
CA ARG A 47 -44.26 0.48 28.17
C ARG A 47 -43.65 1.24 29.34
N SER A 48 -44.28 1.22 30.51
CA SER A 48 -43.73 1.87 31.70
C SER A 48 -42.48 1.17 32.23
N GLN A 49 -42.43 -0.17 32.17
CA GLN A 49 -41.28 -0.97 32.63
C GLN A 49 -40.09 -0.84 31.68
N TYR A 50 -40.35 -0.78 30.37
CA TYR A 50 -39.32 -0.73 29.32
C TYR A 50 -39.24 0.63 28.62
N ALA A 51 -39.52 1.71 29.34
CA ALA A 51 -39.60 3.06 28.78
C ALA A 51 -38.30 3.49 28.06
N SER A 52 -37.13 3.14 28.59
CA SER A 52 -35.82 3.46 27.98
C SER A 52 -35.59 2.71 26.67
N ALA A 53 -35.94 1.42 26.60
CA ALA A 53 -35.82 0.63 25.38
C ALA A 53 -36.76 1.14 24.27
N PHE A 54 -37.96 1.58 24.64
CA PHE A 54 -38.88 2.22 23.70
C PHE A 54 -38.37 3.58 23.23
N ALA A 55 -37.77 4.37 24.14
CA ALA A 55 -37.15 5.64 23.77
C ALA A 55 -36.04 5.41 22.75
N GLU A 56 -35.11 4.47 23.02
CA GLU A 56 -34.01 4.12 22.12
C GLU A 56 -34.51 3.65 20.75
N ALA A 57 -35.51 2.77 20.71
CA ALA A 57 -36.07 2.26 19.46
C ALA A 57 -36.80 3.34 18.62
N GLN A 58 -37.34 4.38 19.27
CA GLN A 58 -38.05 5.48 18.60
C GLN A 58 -37.12 6.63 18.18
N MET A 59 -35.82 6.60 18.55
CA MET A 59 -34.89 7.67 18.20
C MET A 59 -34.57 7.70 16.69
N PRO A 60 -34.58 8.87 16.05
CA PRO A 60 -34.15 9.00 14.66
C PRO A 60 -32.63 8.80 14.54
N THR A 61 -32.18 8.27 13.40
CA THR A 61 -30.74 8.01 13.17
C THR A 61 -29.87 9.27 13.27
N SER A 62 -30.44 10.46 13.03
CA SER A 62 -29.77 11.76 13.12
C SER A 62 -29.45 12.23 14.55
N ALA A 63 -30.01 11.57 15.58
CA ALA A 63 -29.72 11.91 16.97
C ALA A 63 -28.24 11.63 17.30
N GLY A 64 -27.57 12.62 17.88
CA GLY A 64 -26.18 12.52 18.31
C GLY A 64 -25.98 11.54 19.47
N GLU A 65 -24.72 11.16 19.70
CA GLU A 65 -24.36 10.16 20.72
C GLU A 65 -24.83 10.55 22.13
N GLY A 66 -24.68 11.82 22.52
CA GLY A 66 -25.15 12.30 23.83
C GLY A 66 -26.68 12.22 24.00
N THR A 67 -27.46 12.43 22.93
CA THR A 67 -28.92 12.27 23.00
C THR A 67 -29.33 10.80 23.08
N ARG A 68 -28.56 9.90 22.45
CA ARG A 68 -28.78 8.46 22.53
C ARG A 68 -28.43 7.91 23.91
N SER A 69 -27.32 8.37 24.51
CA SER A 69 -26.93 7.96 25.85
C SER A 69 -27.94 8.40 26.91
N ILE A 70 -28.54 9.59 26.77
CA ILE A 70 -29.62 10.05 27.66
C ILE A 70 -30.89 9.22 27.48
N ALA A 71 -31.27 8.88 26.24
CA ALA A 71 -32.47 8.09 25.98
C ALA A 71 -32.37 6.64 26.50
N ALA A 72 -31.17 6.05 26.41
CA ALA A 72 -30.89 4.71 26.92
C ALA A 72 -30.62 4.67 28.43
N ALA A 73 -30.44 5.83 29.08
CA ALA A 73 -30.15 5.92 30.50
C ALA A 73 -31.31 5.36 31.34
N GLN A 74 -30.95 4.78 32.48
CA GLN A 74 -31.94 4.29 33.44
C GLN A 74 -32.72 5.48 34.03
N ALA A 75 -34.02 5.28 34.29
CA ALA A 75 -34.83 6.28 34.97
C ALA A 75 -34.24 6.60 36.35
N TRP A 76 -34.27 7.88 36.74
CA TRP A 76 -33.75 8.34 38.03
C TRP A 76 -34.50 7.68 39.19
N THR A 77 -33.79 6.99 40.07
CA THR A 77 -34.35 6.27 41.23
C THR A 77 -34.10 6.96 42.57
N GLY A 78 -33.40 8.09 42.57
CA GLY A 78 -32.98 8.82 43.79
C GLY A 78 -31.47 8.75 44.03
N ASP A 79 -30.83 7.66 43.59
CA ASP A 79 -29.40 7.44 43.70
C ASP A 79 -28.72 7.50 42.31
N GLU A 80 -27.55 8.12 42.24
CA GLU A 80 -26.74 8.18 41.01
C GLU A 80 -25.97 6.86 40.78
N ALA A 81 -25.99 6.33 39.56
CA ALA A 81 -25.17 5.17 39.21
C ALA A 81 -23.68 5.53 39.23
N GLN A 82 -22.82 4.57 39.56
CA GLN A 82 -21.37 4.78 39.62
C GLN A 82 -20.81 5.27 38.26
N SER A 83 -21.32 4.77 37.14
CA SER A 83 -20.94 5.24 35.80
C SER A 83 -21.21 6.74 35.61
N ASP A 84 -22.36 7.19 36.08
CA ASP A 84 -22.84 8.55 35.85
C ASP A 84 -22.12 9.54 36.76
N THR A 85 -21.81 9.12 38.00
CA THR A 85 -20.95 9.89 38.90
C THR A 85 -19.56 10.11 38.31
N VAL A 86 -18.94 9.07 37.73
CA VAL A 86 -17.64 9.17 37.07
C VAL A 86 -17.72 10.06 35.83
N LEU A 87 -18.77 9.92 35.02
CA LEU A 87 -18.97 10.75 33.83
C LEU A 87 -19.13 12.23 34.20
N ARG A 88 -19.87 12.55 35.27
CA ARG A 88 -19.95 13.90 35.81
C ARG A 88 -18.58 14.41 36.25
N MET A 89 -17.83 13.63 37.03
CA MET A 89 -16.48 14.02 37.47
C MET A 89 -15.54 14.28 36.28
N LEU A 90 -15.61 13.49 35.22
CA LEU A 90 -14.81 13.68 34.01
C LEU A 90 -15.21 14.92 33.21
N ASN A 91 -16.51 15.21 33.12
CA ASN A 91 -17.02 16.41 32.47
C ASN A 91 -16.66 17.67 33.26
N ASP A 92 -16.75 17.62 34.59
CA ASP A 92 -16.38 18.73 35.47
C ASP A 92 -14.87 18.99 35.46
N ALA A 93 -14.05 17.93 35.38
CA ALA A 93 -12.60 18.06 35.22
C ALA A 93 -12.21 18.77 33.92
N LYS A 94 -13.01 18.66 32.86
CA LYS A 94 -12.78 19.30 31.56
C LYS A 94 -13.79 20.41 31.30
N LYS A 95 -13.52 21.59 31.87
CA LYS A 95 -14.34 22.78 31.61
C LYS A 95 -14.38 23.07 30.10
N PRO A 96 -15.56 23.02 29.46
CA PRO A 96 -15.63 23.26 28.03
C PRO A 96 -15.30 24.72 27.72
N LEU A 97 -14.69 24.98 26.56
CA LEU A 97 -14.34 26.33 26.13
C LEU A 97 -15.55 27.27 26.18
N LYS A 98 -15.32 28.57 26.37
CA LYS A 98 -16.39 29.57 26.29
C LYS A 98 -17.07 29.49 24.91
N PRO A 99 -18.41 29.68 24.80
CA PRO A 99 -19.13 29.56 23.53
C PRO A 99 -18.51 30.34 22.37
N GLU A 100 -17.92 31.51 22.65
CA GLU A 100 -17.22 32.36 21.67
C GLU A 100 -15.97 31.71 21.06
N LEU A 101 -15.31 30.82 21.81
CA LEU A 101 -14.12 30.07 21.39
C LEU A 101 -14.45 28.69 20.82
N ARG A 102 -15.73 28.29 20.84
CA ARG A 102 -16.21 27.06 20.18
C ARG A 102 -16.44 27.34 18.70
N GLY A 103 -15.38 27.74 18.00
CA GLY A 103 -15.36 27.86 16.55
C GLY A 103 -14.98 26.54 15.88
N GLN A 104 -15.41 26.35 14.62
CA GLN A 104 -14.86 25.33 13.74
C GLN A 104 -13.34 25.59 13.64
N PHE A 105 -12.53 24.64 14.08
CA PHE A 105 -11.07 24.75 14.03
C PHE A 105 -10.61 24.85 12.57
N GLN A 106 -10.35 26.08 12.10
CA GLN A 106 -9.74 26.33 10.80
C GLN A 106 -8.25 26.56 11.00
N ILE A 107 -7.44 25.69 10.41
CA ILE A 107 -5.98 25.85 10.36
C ILE A 107 -5.70 27.13 9.54
N PRO A 108 -4.95 28.11 10.06
CA PRO A 108 -4.63 29.30 9.27
C PRO A 108 -3.86 28.88 8.01
N PRO A 109 -4.29 29.30 6.81
CA PRO A 109 -3.64 28.89 5.57
C PRO A 109 -2.20 29.43 5.52
N VAL A 110 -1.24 28.52 5.43
CA VAL A 110 0.18 28.86 5.24
C VAL A 110 0.36 29.35 3.80
N ASP A 111 0.61 30.64 3.62
CA ASP A 111 0.76 31.27 2.32
C ASP A 111 2.15 30.92 1.73
N MET A 112 2.20 29.86 0.91
CA MET A 112 3.42 29.31 0.29
C MET A 112 3.97 30.15 -0.88
N ARG A 113 3.49 31.39 -1.07
CA ARG A 113 3.92 32.27 -2.16
C ARG A 113 5.28 32.88 -1.85
N MET A 114 6.23 32.76 -2.79
CA MET A 114 7.55 33.38 -2.72
C MET A 114 7.40 34.91 -2.55
N ARG A 115 7.67 35.43 -1.34
CA ARG A 115 7.65 36.88 -1.10
C ARG A 115 8.93 37.51 -1.63
N LYS A 116 8.77 38.62 -2.34
CA LYS A 116 9.90 39.45 -2.76
C LYS A 116 10.62 39.97 -1.52
N GLU A 117 11.93 39.74 -1.46
CA GLU A 117 12.76 40.27 -0.36
C GLU A 117 12.59 41.80 -0.26
N SER A 118 12.58 42.31 0.98
CA SER A 118 12.47 43.74 1.24
C SER A 118 13.65 44.47 0.60
N LYS A 119 13.37 45.60 -0.08
CA LYS A 119 14.42 46.44 -0.67
C LYS A 119 15.34 46.96 0.45
N THR A 120 16.55 46.41 0.56
CA THR A 120 17.57 46.87 1.52
C THR A 120 18.15 48.20 1.06
N ASN A 121 18.41 49.12 2.01
CA ASN A 121 19.05 50.39 1.71
C ASN A 121 20.49 50.20 1.18
N PRO A 122 20.99 51.09 0.29
CA PRO A 122 22.34 50.98 -0.27
C PRO A 122 23.45 50.91 0.79
N SER A 123 23.28 51.61 1.90
CA SER A 123 24.19 51.59 3.06
C SER A 123 24.25 50.21 3.73
N GLN A 124 23.10 49.58 3.95
CA GLN A 124 23.01 48.23 4.51
C GLN A 124 23.58 47.17 3.55
N ARG A 125 23.42 47.37 2.24
CA ARG A 125 24.03 46.49 1.23
C ARG A 125 25.56 46.58 1.25
N ALA A 126 26.10 47.79 1.37
CA ALA A 126 27.55 47.99 1.48
C ALA A 126 28.12 47.43 2.80
N ALA A 127 27.40 47.59 3.92
CA ALA A 127 27.76 47.00 5.20
C ALA A 127 27.77 45.45 5.13
N ASN A 128 26.70 44.85 4.62
CA ASN A 128 26.62 43.39 4.43
C ASN A 128 27.69 42.87 3.46
N ALA A 129 28.02 43.61 2.41
CA ALA A 129 29.11 43.23 1.50
C ALA A 129 30.48 43.32 2.18
N ARG A 130 30.71 44.34 3.01
CA ARG A 130 31.94 44.50 3.78
C ARG A 130 32.09 43.41 4.84
N GLU A 131 31.01 43.07 5.54
CA GLU A 131 30.98 41.96 6.51
C GLU A 131 31.25 40.62 5.82
N LYS A 132 30.58 40.33 4.70
CA LYS A 132 30.82 39.09 3.91
C LYS A 132 32.23 39.02 3.32
N ALA A 133 32.77 40.15 2.85
CA ALA A 133 34.15 40.23 2.40
C ALA A 133 35.13 40.01 3.57
N SER A 134 34.83 40.58 4.75
CA SER A 134 35.65 40.40 5.95
C SER A 134 35.66 38.95 6.44
N THR A 135 34.52 38.25 6.38
CA THR A 135 34.45 36.82 6.72
C THR A 135 35.24 35.96 5.75
N TYR A 136 35.25 36.30 4.45
CA TYR A 136 36.06 35.60 3.46
C TYR A 136 37.57 35.87 3.63
N THR A 137 37.95 37.09 4.01
CA THR A 137 39.34 37.39 4.35
C THR A 137 39.78 36.72 5.66
N ALA A 138 38.86 36.55 6.62
CA ALA A 138 39.10 35.85 7.87
C ALA A 138 39.21 34.33 7.71
N LEU A 139 38.62 33.76 6.65
CA LEU A 139 38.74 32.34 6.30
C LEU A 139 40.11 31.94 5.69
N GLY A 140 41.11 32.83 5.70
CA GLY A 140 42.51 32.44 5.48
C GLY A 140 43.08 32.65 4.06
N PHE A 141 42.32 33.23 3.11
CA PHE A 141 42.79 33.42 1.72
C PHE A 141 43.86 34.52 1.55
N LYS A 142 44.30 35.20 2.61
CA LYS A 142 45.25 36.32 2.53
C LYS A 142 46.70 35.96 2.86
N GLU A 143 46.98 34.77 3.38
CA GLU A 143 48.32 34.42 3.86
C GLU A 143 48.83 33.05 3.35
N GLU A 144 48.70 32.79 2.05
CA GLU A 144 49.66 31.95 1.34
C GLU A 144 50.68 32.86 0.63
N SER A 145 51.74 33.20 1.35
CA SER A 145 52.89 33.96 0.84
C SER A 145 53.76 33.09 -0.06
N GLY A 146 53.22 32.65 -1.21
CA GLY A 146 53.93 31.83 -2.19
C GLY A 146 53.48 31.95 -3.65
N GLN A 147 52.29 32.50 -3.94
CA GLN A 147 51.78 32.57 -5.32
C GLN A 147 52.33 33.79 -6.07
N SER A 148 52.85 33.56 -7.29
CA SER A 148 53.45 34.59 -8.13
C SER A 148 52.39 35.60 -8.61
N ALA A 149 52.82 36.82 -8.97
CA ALA A 149 51.89 37.87 -9.42
C ALA A 149 51.03 37.43 -10.63
N LYS A 150 51.56 36.54 -11.48
CA LYS A 150 50.89 36.00 -12.66
C LYS A 150 49.80 34.99 -12.29
N GLU A 151 50.08 34.07 -11.36
CA GLU A 151 49.08 33.12 -10.84
C GLU A 151 47.94 33.85 -10.13
N ARG A 152 48.23 34.97 -9.46
CA ARG A 152 47.19 35.83 -8.87
C ARG A 152 46.32 36.53 -9.90
N GLU A 153 46.87 36.87 -11.07
CA GLU A 153 46.12 37.47 -12.16
C GLU A 153 45.28 36.44 -12.90
N GLU A 154 45.80 35.22 -13.09
CA GLU A 154 45.05 34.09 -13.62
C GLU A 154 43.93 33.66 -12.68
N PHE A 155 44.20 33.61 -11.37
CA PHE A 155 43.17 33.38 -10.36
C PHE A 155 42.13 34.50 -10.32
N ARG A 156 42.53 35.77 -10.47
CA ARG A 156 41.58 36.89 -10.62
C ARG A 156 40.78 36.81 -11.91
N LYS A 157 41.37 36.28 -12.99
CA LYS A 157 40.69 36.10 -14.28
C LYS A 157 39.70 34.94 -14.19
N GLU A 158 40.09 33.82 -13.59
CA GLU A 158 39.21 32.69 -13.30
C GLU A 158 38.06 33.10 -12.38
N LEU A 159 38.33 33.89 -11.34
CA LEU A 159 37.29 34.47 -10.48
C LEU A 159 36.39 35.44 -11.26
N ARG A 160 36.94 36.25 -12.18
CA ARG A 160 36.15 37.14 -13.03
C ARG A 160 35.30 36.35 -14.02
N ASP A 161 35.79 35.24 -14.54
CA ASP A 161 35.06 34.38 -15.47
C ASP A 161 33.96 33.61 -14.71
N ARG A 162 34.21 33.21 -13.45
CA ARG A 162 33.24 32.53 -12.57
C ARG A 162 32.20 33.46 -11.92
N PHE A 163 32.51 34.74 -11.74
CA PHE A 163 31.62 35.72 -11.09
C PHE A 163 31.21 36.91 -11.97
N GLY A 164 31.65 36.94 -13.23
CA GLY A 164 31.26 37.91 -14.23
C GLY A 164 29.78 37.82 -14.56
N ALA A 165 29.24 38.85 -15.22
CA ALA A 165 27.83 38.89 -15.61
C ALA A 165 27.39 37.66 -16.42
N ALA A 166 28.32 37.05 -17.17
CA ALA A 166 28.11 35.80 -17.93
C ALA A 166 27.92 34.56 -17.04
N ALA A 167 28.70 34.38 -15.97
CA ALA A 167 28.55 33.24 -15.05
C ALA A 167 27.47 33.44 -13.98
N ARG A 168 26.97 34.68 -13.81
CA ARG A 168 25.75 34.97 -13.04
C ARG A 168 24.46 34.59 -13.77
N ALA A 169 24.53 34.15 -15.02
CA ALA A 169 23.41 33.49 -15.70
C ALA A 169 23.17 32.12 -15.05
N VAL A 170 22.55 32.13 -13.88
CA VAL A 170 22.00 30.92 -13.27
C VAL A 170 21.06 30.28 -14.28
N PRO A 171 21.19 28.96 -14.55
CA PRO A 171 20.37 28.23 -15.54
C PRO A 171 18.87 28.16 -15.19
N ASN A 172 18.46 28.86 -14.12
CA ASN A 172 17.11 28.86 -13.61
C ASN A 172 16.24 29.98 -14.24
N THR A 173 16.78 30.83 -15.11
CA THR A 173 16.02 31.84 -15.88
C THR A 173 16.09 31.56 -17.37
N ILE A 174 14.99 31.81 -18.10
CA ILE A 174 14.89 31.56 -19.55
C ILE A 174 15.99 32.31 -20.31
N SER A 175 16.28 33.56 -19.92
CA SER A 175 17.37 34.37 -20.49
C SER A 175 18.77 33.82 -20.17
N GLY A 176 18.96 33.17 -19.01
CA GLY A 176 20.23 32.52 -18.66
C GLY A 176 20.46 31.20 -19.39
N LEU A 177 19.39 30.44 -19.67
CA LEU A 177 19.46 29.27 -20.54
C LEU A 177 19.76 29.67 -21.99
N GLU A 178 19.20 30.78 -22.45
CA GLU A 178 19.43 31.33 -23.79
C GLU A 178 20.89 31.77 -23.97
N SER A 179 21.49 32.45 -23.00
CA SER A 179 22.91 32.84 -23.08
C SER A 179 23.85 31.62 -23.08
N LEU A 180 23.56 30.61 -22.25
CA LEU A 180 24.34 29.37 -22.21
C LEU A 180 24.18 28.54 -23.49
N ALA A 181 22.98 28.54 -24.07
CA ALA A 181 22.72 27.88 -25.35
C ALA A 181 23.49 28.57 -26.48
N ASN A 182 23.46 29.92 -26.53
CA ASN A 182 24.19 30.70 -27.53
C ASN A 182 25.71 30.48 -27.42
N GLU A 183 26.27 30.47 -26.20
CA GLU A 183 27.69 30.15 -25.98
C GLU A 183 28.02 28.75 -26.49
N ARG A 184 27.22 27.72 -26.15
CA ARG A 184 27.44 26.36 -26.65
C ARG A 184 27.31 26.25 -28.17
N ILE A 185 26.42 27.04 -28.78
CA ILE A 185 26.27 27.11 -30.24
C ILE A 185 27.51 27.73 -30.86
N GLU A 186 28.01 28.85 -30.35
CA GLU A 186 29.24 29.51 -30.82
C GLU A 186 30.46 28.59 -30.68
N ASP A 187 30.58 27.90 -29.55
CA ASP A 187 31.61 26.89 -29.28
C ASP A 187 31.55 25.71 -30.27
N ALA A 188 30.35 25.23 -30.60
CA ALA A 188 30.15 24.16 -31.57
C ALA A 188 30.37 24.64 -33.03
N ILE A 189 30.10 25.92 -33.32
CA ILE A 189 30.47 26.59 -34.58
C ILE A 189 31.98 26.69 -34.70
N ALA A 190 32.67 27.11 -33.64
CA ALA A 190 34.13 27.21 -33.58
C ALA A 190 34.81 25.85 -33.75
N ARG A 191 34.24 24.79 -33.14
CA ARG A 191 34.67 23.39 -33.35
C ARG A 191 34.33 22.84 -34.75
N GLY A 192 33.60 23.59 -35.58
CA GLY A 192 33.23 23.18 -36.93
C GLY A 192 32.19 22.08 -37.00
N GLN A 193 31.49 21.75 -35.90
CA GLN A 193 30.49 20.69 -35.86
C GLN A 193 29.30 20.97 -36.79
N PHE A 194 29.00 22.25 -37.05
CA PHE A 194 27.96 22.66 -38.00
C PHE A 194 28.33 22.53 -39.48
N LYS A 195 29.61 22.29 -39.81
CA LYS A 195 30.09 22.18 -41.19
C LYS A 195 29.79 20.81 -41.82
N ASN A 196 29.76 19.73 -41.02
CA ASN A 196 29.58 18.35 -41.48
C ASN A 196 28.22 17.76 -41.10
N ILE A 197 27.17 18.58 -41.00
CA ILE A 197 25.81 18.06 -40.78
C ILE A 197 25.26 17.63 -42.14
N PRO A 198 24.83 16.36 -42.35
CA PRO A 198 24.15 15.97 -43.57
C PRO A 198 22.87 16.82 -43.72
N ARG A 199 22.79 17.63 -44.77
CA ARG A 199 21.61 18.45 -45.10
C ARG A 199 20.92 17.83 -46.30
N GLY A 200 19.62 17.53 -46.20
CA GLY A 200 18.83 17.02 -47.32
C GLY A 200 17.96 15.80 -46.99
N LYS A 201 17.38 15.20 -48.04
CA LYS A 201 16.58 13.97 -47.97
C LYS A 201 17.52 12.79 -47.68
N GLY A 202 17.43 12.21 -46.48
CA GLY A 202 18.32 11.13 -46.02
C GLY A 202 18.80 11.29 -44.57
N VAL A 203 18.53 12.42 -43.93
CA VAL A 203 18.67 12.55 -42.47
C VAL A 203 17.56 11.72 -41.82
N GLU A 204 17.93 10.74 -41.00
CA GLU A 204 16.99 10.01 -40.15
C GLU A 204 16.37 10.99 -39.14
N ARG A 205 15.23 11.57 -39.51
CA ARG A 205 14.35 12.19 -38.53
C ARG A 205 13.71 11.07 -37.72
N ASP A 206 13.61 11.28 -36.42
CA ASP A 206 12.79 10.42 -35.58
C ASP A 206 11.38 10.37 -36.19
N ALA A 207 10.96 9.22 -36.71
CA ALA A 207 9.66 9.06 -37.37
C ALA A 207 8.46 9.47 -36.47
N ARG A 208 8.69 9.54 -35.15
CA ARG A 208 7.73 9.96 -34.12
C ARG A 208 7.61 11.48 -33.98
N ALA A 209 8.61 12.23 -34.43
CA ALA A 209 8.57 13.69 -34.48
C ALA A 209 7.59 14.20 -35.53
N ASP A 210 7.40 13.43 -36.60
CA ASP A 210 6.50 13.74 -37.72
C ASP A 210 5.08 13.18 -37.50
N ASN A 211 4.78 12.64 -36.30
CA ASN A 211 3.45 12.13 -35.98
C ASN A 211 2.45 13.28 -35.74
N PRO A 212 1.39 13.44 -36.56
CA PRO A 212 0.40 14.52 -36.41
C PRO A 212 -0.42 14.45 -35.12
N PHE A 213 -0.43 13.30 -34.43
CA PHE A 213 -1.20 13.09 -33.20
C PHE A 213 -0.42 13.38 -31.92
N ILE A 214 0.85 13.77 -32.03
CA ILE A 214 1.66 14.16 -30.87
C ILE A 214 2.09 15.60 -31.09
N ASP A 215 1.73 16.48 -30.17
CA ASP A 215 2.17 17.86 -30.25
C ASP A 215 3.70 17.94 -30.14
N THR A 216 4.32 18.84 -30.91
CA THR A 216 5.78 19.02 -30.93
C THR A 216 6.35 19.31 -29.53
N THR A 217 5.61 20.02 -28.69
CA THR A 217 5.90 20.25 -27.27
C THR A 217 5.91 18.96 -26.45
N GLU A 218 4.89 18.11 -26.59
CA GLU A 218 4.82 16.82 -25.89
C GLU A 218 5.92 15.87 -26.35
N TYR A 219 6.19 15.86 -27.65
CA TYR A 219 7.28 15.09 -28.23
C TYR A 219 8.64 15.52 -27.65
N ILE A 220 8.93 16.82 -27.64
CA ILE A 220 10.18 17.36 -27.09
C ILE A 220 10.27 17.10 -25.59
N MET A 221 9.18 17.34 -24.84
CA MET A 221 9.11 17.08 -23.40
C MET A 221 9.37 15.60 -23.10
N ASN A 222 8.69 14.67 -23.78
CA ASN A 222 8.90 13.23 -23.61
C ASN A 222 10.32 12.80 -23.99
N LYS A 223 10.92 13.43 -25.01
CA LYS A 223 12.31 13.19 -25.39
C LYS A 223 13.29 13.73 -24.34
N MET A 224 13.01 14.89 -23.73
CA MET A 224 13.81 15.42 -22.62
C MET A 224 13.72 14.52 -21.38
N ILE A 225 12.51 14.08 -21.02
CA ILE A 225 12.27 13.14 -19.91
C ILE A 225 13.07 11.85 -20.12
N LYS A 226 13.02 11.26 -21.33
CA LYS A 226 13.79 10.06 -21.68
C LYS A 226 15.31 10.30 -21.63
N ARG A 227 15.78 11.44 -22.13
CA ARG A 227 17.21 11.76 -22.20
C ARG A 227 17.81 12.10 -20.83
N GLN A 228 17.01 12.67 -19.93
CA GLN A 228 17.44 13.02 -18.57
C GLN A 228 17.22 11.87 -17.58
N GLU A 229 16.67 10.74 -18.02
CA GLU A 229 16.32 9.59 -17.18
C GLU A 229 15.41 9.95 -16.00
N ILE A 230 14.69 11.08 -16.10
CA ILE A 230 13.80 11.55 -15.04
C ILE A 230 12.49 10.79 -15.17
N VAL A 231 12.26 9.89 -14.23
CA VAL A 231 11.01 9.15 -14.13
C VAL A 231 10.05 9.97 -13.26
N PRO A 232 8.82 10.28 -13.71
CA PRO A 232 7.83 10.92 -12.87
C PRO A 232 7.75 10.25 -11.48
N PRO A 233 7.65 11.01 -10.38
CA PRO A 233 7.75 10.45 -9.01
C PRO A 233 6.75 9.31 -8.73
N TRP A 234 5.55 9.37 -9.30
CA TRP A 234 4.56 8.31 -9.14
C TRP A 234 4.95 7.00 -9.86
N ILE A 235 5.74 7.06 -10.94
CA ILE A 235 6.26 5.87 -11.63
C ILE A 235 7.40 5.25 -10.83
N GLU A 236 8.23 6.03 -10.14
CA GLU A 236 9.22 5.48 -9.18
C GLU A 236 8.51 4.69 -8.08
N LYS A 237 7.45 5.27 -7.50
CA LYS A 237 6.57 4.58 -6.55
C LYS A 237 5.87 3.37 -7.15
N GLN A 238 5.51 3.40 -8.43
CA GLN A 238 4.98 2.24 -9.14
C GLN A 238 5.99 1.10 -9.20
N GLN A 239 7.25 1.41 -9.54
CA GLN A 239 8.32 0.42 -9.61
C GLN A 239 8.64 -0.12 -8.22
N GLU A 240 8.67 0.74 -7.20
CA GLU A 240 8.84 0.35 -5.80
C GLU A 240 7.73 -0.62 -5.36
N LEU A 241 6.47 -0.27 -5.64
CA LEU A 241 5.31 -1.11 -5.36
C LEU A 241 5.40 -2.45 -6.09
N ALA A 242 5.77 -2.45 -7.38
CA ALA A 242 5.90 -3.67 -8.17
C ALA A 242 7.03 -4.58 -7.64
N LYS A 243 8.19 -4.01 -7.30
CA LYS A 243 9.34 -4.73 -6.73
C LYS A 243 8.99 -5.32 -5.37
N THR A 244 8.44 -4.51 -4.46
CA THR A 244 8.05 -4.94 -3.11
C THR A 244 6.96 -6.01 -3.14
N ALA A 245 5.92 -5.83 -3.97
CA ALA A 245 4.89 -6.85 -4.17
C ALA A 245 5.45 -8.14 -4.79
N GLY A 246 6.38 -8.02 -5.74
CA GLY A 246 7.08 -9.16 -6.33
C GLY A 246 7.86 -9.97 -5.30
N ILE A 247 8.66 -9.30 -4.46
CA ILE A 247 9.41 -9.93 -3.37
C ILE A 247 8.47 -10.62 -2.38
N PHE A 248 7.41 -9.92 -1.94
CA PHE A 248 6.41 -10.46 -1.02
C PHE A 248 5.75 -11.73 -1.58
N ARG A 249 5.23 -11.68 -2.82
CA ARG A 249 4.59 -12.83 -3.48
C ARG A 249 5.55 -13.97 -3.75
N ALA A 250 6.81 -13.68 -4.10
CA ALA A 250 7.82 -14.72 -4.29
C ALA A 250 8.14 -15.43 -2.98
N ARG A 251 8.28 -14.69 -1.88
CA ARG A 251 8.47 -15.25 -0.54
C ARG A 251 7.27 -16.10 -0.12
N LEU A 252 6.06 -15.54 -0.20
CA LEU A 252 4.82 -16.23 0.18
C LEU A 252 4.66 -17.56 -0.59
N ARG A 253 4.88 -17.54 -1.91
CA ARG A 253 4.85 -18.76 -2.74
C ARG A 253 5.92 -19.78 -2.33
N ASN A 254 7.13 -19.32 -2.03
CA ASN A 254 8.22 -20.20 -1.63
C ASN A 254 7.99 -20.83 -0.25
N ASP A 255 7.55 -20.04 0.72
CA ASP A 255 7.31 -20.48 2.09
C ASP A 255 6.14 -21.49 2.12
N TRP A 256 5.03 -21.17 1.45
CA TRP A 256 3.91 -22.09 1.28
C TRP A 256 4.29 -23.38 0.55
N ARG A 257 4.98 -23.28 -0.59
CA ARG A 257 5.44 -24.45 -1.36
C ARG A 257 6.35 -25.35 -0.53
N ARG A 258 7.23 -24.75 0.29
CA ARG A 258 8.12 -25.50 1.19
C ARG A 258 7.34 -26.18 2.30
N HIS A 259 6.36 -25.49 2.87
CA HIS A 259 5.51 -26.02 3.93
C HIS A 259 4.68 -27.21 3.44
N VAL A 260 3.91 -27.04 2.35
CA VAL A 260 3.08 -28.11 1.79
C VAL A 260 3.93 -29.33 1.42
N ALA A 261 5.06 -29.13 0.74
CA ALA A 261 5.95 -30.24 0.37
C ALA A 261 6.50 -30.98 1.60
N ARG A 262 6.80 -30.27 2.71
CA ARG A 262 7.20 -30.89 3.98
C ARG A 262 6.06 -31.69 4.60
N MET A 263 4.86 -31.13 4.67
CA MET A 263 3.68 -31.78 5.27
C MET A 263 3.24 -33.02 4.50
N ILE A 264 3.31 -32.99 3.17
CA ILE A 264 3.00 -34.17 2.35
C ILE A 264 4.10 -35.23 2.51
N SER A 265 5.36 -34.82 2.53
CA SER A 265 6.48 -35.76 2.70
C SER A 265 6.46 -36.44 4.07
N SER A 266 6.03 -35.74 5.13
CA SER A 266 5.99 -36.26 6.50
C SER A 266 4.86 -37.26 6.75
N LYS A 267 3.83 -37.33 5.89
CA LYS A 267 2.73 -38.32 6.03
C LYS A 267 3.16 -39.76 5.73
N GLY A 268 4.36 -40.00 5.20
CA GLY A 268 4.84 -41.33 4.80
C GLY A 268 4.29 -41.76 3.42
N GLY A 269 4.54 -43.01 3.03
CA GLY A 269 4.07 -43.58 1.74
C GLY A 269 5.08 -43.54 0.60
N SER A 270 4.67 -44.15 -0.53
CA SER A 270 5.48 -44.18 -1.77
C SER A 270 5.60 -42.79 -2.40
N LEU A 271 6.58 -42.59 -3.29
CA LEU A 271 6.75 -41.30 -3.98
C LEU A 271 5.53 -41.00 -4.88
N GLU A 272 5.01 -42.01 -5.56
CA GLU A 272 3.85 -41.89 -6.45
C GLU A 272 2.57 -41.53 -5.67
N GLU A 273 2.33 -42.14 -4.51
CA GLU A 273 1.21 -41.78 -3.62
C GLU A 273 1.28 -40.32 -3.17
N LYS A 274 2.48 -39.83 -2.83
CA LYS A 274 2.67 -38.42 -2.43
C LYS A 274 2.40 -37.46 -3.59
N MET A 275 2.82 -37.82 -4.80
CA MET A 275 2.54 -37.05 -6.01
C MET A 275 1.03 -37.05 -6.32
N GLN A 276 0.37 -38.20 -6.24
CA GLN A 276 -1.08 -38.32 -6.44
C GLN A 276 -1.85 -37.47 -5.42
N LEU A 277 -1.49 -37.54 -4.14
CA LEU A 277 -2.11 -36.74 -3.09
C LEU A 277 -1.90 -35.23 -3.32
N ALA A 278 -0.72 -34.82 -3.79
CA ALA A 278 -0.46 -33.43 -4.17
C ALA A 278 -1.30 -32.98 -5.37
N GLU A 279 -1.46 -33.83 -6.38
CA GLU A 279 -2.36 -33.58 -7.52
C GLU A 279 -3.82 -33.48 -7.08
N ASP A 280 -4.26 -34.31 -6.13
CA ASP A 280 -5.63 -34.30 -5.62
C ASP A 280 -5.93 -33.01 -4.87
N TYR A 281 -4.98 -32.53 -4.07
CA TYR A 281 -5.07 -31.19 -3.49
C TYR A 281 -5.07 -30.09 -4.56
N ALA A 282 -4.28 -30.23 -5.62
CA ALA A 282 -4.30 -29.26 -6.72
C ALA A 282 -5.67 -29.20 -7.42
N LEU A 283 -6.29 -30.34 -7.68
CA LEU A 283 -7.64 -30.42 -8.24
C LEU A 283 -8.69 -29.85 -7.30
N ALA A 284 -8.56 -30.09 -5.99
CA ALA A 284 -9.43 -29.49 -4.98
C ALA A 284 -9.31 -27.95 -4.96
N GLU A 285 -8.08 -27.43 -5.06
CA GLU A 285 -7.83 -25.99 -5.16
C GLU A 285 -8.40 -25.38 -6.44
N GLU A 286 -8.25 -26.02 -7.59
CA GLU A 286 -8.81 -25.51 -8.85
C GLU A 286 -10.33 -25.38 -8.81
N ARG A 287 -11.01 -26.31 -8.12
CA ARG A 287 -12.46 -26.26 -7.92
C ARG A 287 -12.87 -25.15 -6.95
N HIS A 288 -12.15 -25.00 -5.85
CA HIS A 288 -12.46 -24.00 -4.82
C HIS A 288 -12.06 -22.57 -5.26
N ASN A 289 -10.92 -22.44 -5.93
CA ASN A 289 -10.33 -21.17 -6.35
C ASN A 289 -9.69 -21.29 -7.74
N PRO A 290 -10.47 -21.10 -8.82
CA PRO A 290 -9.96 -21.21 -10.17
C PRO A 290 -8.88 -20.16 -10.43
N ARG A 291 -7.76 -20.60 -11.02
CA ARG A 291 -6.64 -19.71 -11.38
C ARG A 291 -7.13 -18.66 -12.39
N LYS A 292 -6.91 -17.39 -12.07
CA LYS A 292 -7.17 -16.30 -13.02
C LYS A 292 -6.05 -16.31 -14.05
N ARG A 293 -6.36 -16.71 -15.29
CA ARG A 293 -5.45 -16.55 -16.42
C ARG A 293 -5.19 -15.05 -16.63
N ASN A 294 -3.95 -14.70 -16.94
CA ASN A 294 -3.60 -13.31 -17.29
C ASN A 294 -4.47 -12.90 -18.48
N SER A 295 -5.19 -11.78 -18.38
CA SER A 295 -6.07 -11.27 -19.43
C SER A 295 -5.38 -11.21 -20.78
N ASP A 296 -4.10 -10.87 -20.77
CA ASP A 296 -3.25 -10.69 -21.95
C ASP A 296 -2.94 -12.01 -22.67
N SER A 297 -3.23 -13.14 -22.04
CA SER A 297 -3.11 -14.50 -22.61
C SER A 297 -4.44 -15.10 -23.05
N ILE A 298 -5.56 -14.38 -22.88
CA ILE A 298 -6.79 -14.72 -23.59
C ILE A 298 -6.60 -14.24 -25.03
N SER A 299 -6.25 -15.18 -25.91
CA SER A 299 -6.43 -14.97 -27.34
C SER A 299 -7.92 -14.71 -27.58
N VAL A 300 -8.26 -13.46 -27.89
CA VAL A 300 -9.61 -13.13 -28.36
C VAL A 300 -9.85 -14.00 -29.60
N PRO A 301 -10.90 -14.84 -29.63
CA PRO A 301 -11.21 -15.62 -30.81
C PRO A 301 -11.38 -14.66 -31.98
N THR A 302 -10.57 -14.82 -33.03
CA THR A 302 -10.65 -14.05 -34.28
C THR A 302 -11.96 -14.27 -35.05
N ASN A 303 -12.89 -15.03 -34.46
CA ASN A 303 -14.18 -15.41 -35.00
C ASN A 303 -15.29 -14.35 -34.77
N VAL A 304 -15.08 -13.35 -33.91
CA VAL A 304 -16.18 -12.47 -33.43
C VAL A 304 -16.20 -11.06 -34.07
N THR A 305 -15.17 -10.63 -34.79
CA THR A 305 -15.11 -9.28 -35.39
C THR A 305 -15.14 -9.33 -36.92
N ASP A 306 -16.15 -8.70 -37.54
CA ASP A 306 -16.28 -8.52 -39.00
C ASP A 306 -15.39 -7.37 -39.53
N ASP A 307 -14.13 -7.30 -39.07
CA ASP A 307 -13.16 -6.32 -39.58
C ASP A 307 -12.49 -6.85 -40.86
N PRO A 308 -12.35 -6.05 -41.94
CA PRO A 308 -11.80 -6.50 -43.22
C PRO A 308 -10.32 -6.95 -43.12
N VAL A 309 -9.57 -6.41 -42.15
CA VAL A 309 -8.20 -6.84 -41.85
C VAL A 309 -8.20 -8.24 -41.22
N MET A 310 -9.16 -8.53 -40.35
CA MET A 310 -9.31 -9.83 -39.69
C MET A 310 -9.80 -10.91 -40.66
N ALA A 311 -10.62 -10.54 -41.65
CA ALA A 311 -11.04 -11.43 -42.73
C ALA A 311 -9.87 -11.87 -43.64
N LYS A 312 -8.92 -10.98 -43.93
CA LYS A 312 -7.69 -11.34 -44.66
C LYS A 312 -6.80 -12.29 -43.86
N VAL A 313 -6.69 -12.10 -42.55
CA VAL A 313 -5.94 -13.02 -41.67
C VAL A 313 -6.63 -14.40 -41.62
N ARG A 314 -7.97 -14.48 -41.65
CA ARG A 314 -8.69 -15.76 -41.81
C ARG A 314 -8.36 -16.44 -43.15
N GLN A 315 -8.35 -15.70 -44.26
CA GLN A 315 -8.03 -16.26 -45.58
C GLN A 315 -6.59 -16.80 -45.62
N GLN A 316 -5.63 -16.08 -45.04
CA GLN A 316 -4.24 -16.53 -44.94
C GLN A 316 -4.05 -17.72 -43.97
N ALA A 317 -4.81 -17.78 -42.87
CA ALA A 317 -4.76 -18.91 -41.94
C ALA A 317 -5.39 -20.18 -42.52
N VAL A 318 -6.41 -20.06 -43.39
CA VAL A 318 -7.03 -21.20 -44.09
C VAL A 318 -6.10 -21.78 -45.16
N GLU A 319 -5.26 -20.96 -45.81
CA GLU A 319 -4.26 -21.42 -46.77
C GLU A 319 -3.02 -22.06 -46.12
N GLY A 320 -2.73 -21.74 -44.85
CA GLY A 320 -1.58 -22.27 -44.12
C GLY A 320 -1.80 -23.55 -43.32
N ASN A 321 -3.05 -24.04 -43.19
CA ASN A 321 -3.40 -25.07 -42.19
C ASN A 321 -4.01 -26.36 -42.77
N SER A 322 -3.73 -26.70 -44.02
CA SER A 322 -4.17 -27.97 -44.64
C SER A 322 -3.33 -29.21 -44.26
N THR A 323 -2.49 -29.13 -43.22
CA THR A 323 -1.72 -30.27 -42.67
C THR A 323 -1.61 -30.24 -41.15
N SER A 324 -2.73 -30.07 -40.45
CA SER A 324 -2.83 -30.41 -39.03
C SER A 324 -4.29 -30.73 -38.69
N GLU A 325 -4.63 -32.01 -38.71
CA GLU A 325 -5.86 -32.49 -38.08
C GLU A 325 -5.83 -32.10 -36.60
N ALA A 326 -6.61 -31.10 -36.22
CA ALA A 326 -6.88 -30.78 -34.83
C ALA A 326 -7.85 -31.84 -34.30
N GLY A 327 -7.28 -32.97 -33.90
CA GLY A 327 -7.93 -33.87 -32.98
C GLY A 327 -8.34 -33.08 -31.74
N THR A 328 -9.64 -33.04 -31.47
CA THR A 328 -10.18 -32.79 -30.14
C THR A 328 -9.64 -33.90 -29.24
N GLU A 329 -8.42 -33.72 -28.72
CA GLU A 329 -7.94 -34.50 -27.59
C GLU A 329 -8.80 -34.09 -26.39
N ALA A 330 -9.90 -34.81 -26.22
CA ALA A 330 -10.50 -35.00 -24.93
C ALA A 330 -9.36 -35.35 -23.97
N ALA A 331 -9.17 -34.51 -22.96
CA ALA A 331 -8.27 -34.80 -21.85
C ALA A 331 -8.48 -36.27 -21.43
N PRO A 332 -7.41 -37.07 -21.24
CA PRO A 332 -7.58 -38.45 -20.83
C PRO A 332 -8.47 -38.41 -19.59
N THR A 333 -9.58 -39.15 -19.63
CA THR A 333 -10.50 -39.32 -18.51
C THR A 333 -9.71 -40.00 -17.39
N LYS A 334 -8.99 -39.18 -16.61
CA LYS A 334 -8.35 -39.59 -15.37
C LYS A 334 -9.46 -40.19 -14.51
N PRO A 335 -9.25 -41.37 -13.91
CA PRO A 335 -10.28 -42.03 -13.10
C PRO A 335 -10.82 -41.02 -12.09
N ALA A 336 -12.15 -40.96 -11.91
CA ALA A 336 -12.79 -40.03 -11.01
C ALA A 336 -12.20 -40.18 -9.60
N ARG A 337 -11.31 -39.25 -9.24
CA ARG A 337 -10.57 -39.28 -7.98
C ARG A 337 -11.47 -38.85 -6.83
N PRO A 338 -11.22 -39.35 -5.60
CA PRO A 338 -12.00 -38.97 -4.43
C PRO A 338 -11.99 -37.45 -4.21
N LEU A 339 -13.10 -36.92 -3.71
CA LEU A 339 -13.26 -35.50 -3.43
C LEU A 339 -12.48 -35.14 -2.16
N VAL A 340 -11.24 -34.69 -2.33
CA VAL A 340 -10.39 -34.20 -1.24
C VAL A 340 -10.67 -32.71 -1.00
N GLN A 341 -10.65 -32.29 0.27
CA GLN A 341 -10.75 -30.87 0.63
C GLN A 341 -9.44 -30.13 0.29
N PRO A 342 -9.49 -28.83 -0.05
CA PRO A 342 -8.29 -28.03 -0.32
C PRO A 342 -7.38 -27.98 0.91
N PHE A 343 -6.06 -27.99 0.70
CA PHE A 343 -5.08 -28.07 1.79
C PHE A 343 -4.95 -26.72 2.52
N ARG A 344 -5.30 -26.68 3.82
CA ARG A 344 -5.24 -25.48 4.67
C ARG A 344 -4.74 -25.86 6.06
N ASP A 345 -3.65 -25.22 6.48
CA ASP A 345 -3.08 -25.42 7.82
C ASP A 345 -3.23 -24.15 8.66
N SER A 346 -3.95 -24.24 9.78
CA SER A 346 -4.16 -23.14 10.72
C SER A 346 -2.87 -22.71 11.42
N ASP A 347 -2.00 -23.67 11.73
CA ASP A 347 -0.80 -23.42 12.53
C ASP A 347 0.25 -22.65 11.73
N TRP A 348 0.36 -22.95 10.44
CA TRP A 348 1.19 -22.20 9.51
C TRP A 348 0.67 -20.76 9.35
N LEU A 349 -0.64 -20.60 9.23
CA LEU A 349 -1.25 -19.27 9.16
C LEU A 349 -1.00 -18.47 10.43
N ALA A 350 -1.14 -19.07 11.62
CA ALA A 350 -0.90 -18.40 12.88
C ALA A 350 0.57 -17.91 12.99
N THR A 351 1.52 -18.78 12.66
CA THR A 351 2.96 -18.46 12.75
C THR A 351 3.39 -17.39 11.75
N GLU A 352 2.87 -17.39 10.52
CA GLU A 352 3.26 -16.43 9.49
C GLU A 352 2.39 -15.16 9.43
N SER A 353 1.21 -15.17 10.07
CA SER A 353 0.23 -14.07 10.02
C SER A 353 0.82 -12.70 10.36
N LEU A 354 1.66 -12.60 11.39
CA LEU A 354 2.26 -11.34 11.83
C LEU A 354 3.12 -10.70 10.74
N TYR A 355 3.95 -11.51 10.08
CA TYR A 355 4.78 -11.04 8.97
C TYR A 355 3.94 -10.66 7.76
N MET A 356 2.95 -11.49 7.39
CA MET A 356 2.11 -11.22 6.22
C MET A 356 1.28 -9.95 6.41
N ASN A 357 0.73 -9.72 7.61
CA ASN A 357 0.01 -8.50 7.95
C ASN A 357 0.92 -7.26 7.89
N LEU A 358 2.13 -7.33 8.44
CA LEU A 358 3.11 -6.24 8.35
C LEU A 358 3.44 -5.93 6.88
N ALA A 359 3.74 -6.96 6.08
CA ALA A 359 4.08 -6.79 4.67
C ALA A 359 2.94 -6.14 3.87
N VAL A 360 1.69 -6.59 4.08
CA VAL A 360 0.51 -5.99 3.45
C VAL A 360 0.32 -4.54 3.89
N ASN A 361 0.52 -4.23 5.17
CA ASN A 361 0.46 -2.85 5.68
C ASN A 361 1.50 -1.94 5.02
N ASN A 362 2.72 -2.45 4.81
CA ASN A 362 3.77 -1.72 4.08
C ASN A 362 3.38 -1.49 2.61
N LEU A 363 2.91 -2.53 1.90
CA LEU A 363 2.43 -2.40 0.52
C LEU A 363 1.29 -1.37 0.42
N ASN A 364 0.36 -1.37 1.37
CA ASN A 364 -0.73 -0.40 1.43
C ASN A 364 -0.24 1.02 1.74
N ALA A 365 0.83 1.19 2.51
CA ALA A 365 1.47 2.49 2.73
C ALA A 365 2.10 3.05 1.44
N ILE A 366 2.83 2.21 0.70
CA ILE A 366 3.40 2.59 -0.61
C ILE A 366 2.27 2.92 -1.58
N THR A 367 1.19 2.13 -1.59
CA THR A 367 0.04 2.34 -2.46
C THR A 367 -0.70 3.64 -2.15
N ARG A 368 -0.83 4.01 -0.86
CA ARG A 368 -1.32 5.34 -0.45
C ARG A 368 -0.48 6.45 -1.06
N SER A 369 0.84 6.39 -0.89
CA SER A 369 1.75 7.41 -1.43
C SER A 369 1.70 7.49 -2.97
N TYR A 370 1.60 6.35 -3.64
CA TYR A 370 1.43 6.25 -5.09
C TYR A 370 0.12 6.89 -5.55
N ASN A 371 -1.01 6.54 -4.94
CA ASN A 371 -2.34 7.02 -5.32
C ASN A 371 -2.52 8.53 -5.11
N LEU A 372 -1.77 9.13 -4.18
CA LEU A 372 -1.76 10.58 -3.99
C LEU A 372 -1.09 11.32 -5.16
N MET A 373 -0.09 10.71 -5.79
CA MET A 373 0.68 11.30 -6.89
C MET A 373 0.16 10.90 -8.27
N ALA A 374 -0.52 9.76 -8.37
CA ALA A 374 -0.96 9.18 -9.63
C ALA A 374 -2.26 9.83 -10.17
N PRO A 375 -2.39 9.98 -11.50
CA PRO A 375 -3.66 10.33 -12.14
C PRO A 375 -4.76 9.31 -11.80
N GLU A 376 -6.03 9.74 -11.81
CA GLU A 376 -7.19 8.91 -11.43
C GLU A 376 -7.23 7.54 -12.11
N LEU A 377 -6.97 7.49 -13.42
CA LEU A 377 -6.96 6.24 -14.19
C LEU A 377 -5.87 5.25 -13.75
N ALA A 378 -4.76 5.75 -13.22
CA ALA A 378 -3.61 4.95 -12.82
C ALA A 378 -3.67 4.49 -11.36
N LYS A 379 -4.63 4.97 -10.56
CA LYS A 379 -4.75 4.61 -9.14
C LYS A 379 -4.95 3.11 -8.96
N LYS A 380 -4.29 2.54 -7.94
CA LYS A 380 -4.30 1.11 -7.62
C LYS A 380 -5.16 0.82 -6.38
N PRO A 381 -5.89 -0.30 -6.34
CA PRO A 381 -6.60 -0.71 -5.14
C PRO A 381 -5.62 -1.18 -4.05
N TYR A 382 -6.08 -1.16 -2.80
CA TYR A 382 -5.32 -1.70 -1.68
C TYR A 382 -5.21 -3.23 -1.73
N PHE A 383 -4.13 -3.74 -1.15
CA PHE A 383 -3.85 -5.16 -0.99
C PHE A 383 -4.61 -5.71 0.22
N SER A 384 -5.22 -6.88 0.03
CA SER A 384 -5.80 -7.68 1.11
C SER A 384 -5.06 -9.00 1.26
N LEU A 385 -4.77 -9.37 2.51
CA LEU A 385 -4.03 -10.59 2.83
C LEU A 385 -4.74 -11.84 2.29
N GLU A 386 -6.07 -11.92 2.46
CA GLU A 386 -6.85 -13.05 1.98
C GLU A 386 -6.77 -13.25 0.47
N ARG A 387 -6.74 -12.16 -0.30
CA ARG A 387 -6.63 -12.23 -1.76
C ARG A 387 -5.25 -12.72 -2.19
N GLU A 388 -4.21 -12.25 -1.52
CA GLU A 388 -2.83 -12.67 -1.79
C GLU A 388 -2.60 -14.14 -1.39
N LEU A 389 -3.20 -14.60 -0.28
CA LEU A 389 -3.18 -16.02 0.09
C LEU A 389 -3.93 -16.89 -0.92
N LYS A 390 -5.16 -16.52 -1.29
CA LYS A 390 -5.93 -17.24 -2.31
C LYS A 390 -5.15 -17.32 -3.63
N ALA A 391 -4.55 -16.22 -4.08
CA ALA A 391 -3.71 -16.23 -5.27
C ALA A 391 -2.48 -17.15 -5.12
N CYS A 392 -1.81 -17.10 -3.98
CA CYS A 392 -0.68 -17.98 -3.67
C CYS A 392 -1.07 -19.46 -3.72
N TYR A 393 -2.19 -19.84 -3.11
CA TYR A 393 -2.68 -21.22 -3.12
C TYR A 393 -2.96 -21.71 -4.54
N ALA A 394 -3.66 -20.91 -5.34
CA ALA A 394 -3.98 -21.26 -6.72
C ALA A 394 -2.71 -21.41 -7.60
N ASP A 395 -1.69 -20.59 -7.36
CA ASP A 395 -0.43 -20.65 -8.13
C ASP A 395 0.51 -21.77 -7.70
N VAL A 396 0.58 -22.07 -6.40
CA VAL A 396 1.51 -23.07 -5.86
C VAL A 396 0.97 -24.48 -6.00
N ALA A 397 -0.34 -24.68 -5.84
CA ALA A 397 -0.96 -26.01 -5.83
C ALA A 397 -0.51 -26.95 -6.98
N PRO A 398 -0.55 -26.54 -8.26
CA PRO A 398 -0.11 -27.42 -9.35
C PRO A 398 1.41 -27.70 -9.35
N LEU A 399 2.23 -26.83 -8.74
CA LEU A 399 3.68 -26.98 -8.69
C LEU A 399 4.14 -27.95 -7.59
N VAL A 400 3.26 -28.30 -6.64
CA VAL A 400 3.64 -29.10 -5.47
C VAL A 400 4.12 -30.49 -5.86
N ALA A 401 3.40 -31.18 -6.77
CA ALA A 401 3.74 -32.54 -7.19
C ALA A 401 5.15 -32.61 -7.81
N GLU A 402 5.48 -31.66 -8.69
CA GLU A 402 6.82 -31.53 -9.27
C GLU A 402 7.87 -31.24 -8.20
N THR A 403 7.57 -30.35 -7.25
CA THR A 403 8.55 -30.03 -6.19
C THR A 403 8.83 -31.20 -5.24
N ILE A 404 7.85 -32.09 -5.03
CA ILE A 404 8.05 -33.33 -4.27
C ILE A 404 8.96 -34.27 -5.06
N ARG A 405 8.70 -34.43 -6.36
CA ARG A 405 9.55 -35.22 -7.25
C ARG A 405 10.98 -34.69 -7.25
N GLU A 406 11.17 -33.40 -7.47
CA GLU A 406 12.48 -32.74 -7.45
C GLU A 406 13.19 -32.94 -6.11
N ARG A 407 12.49 -32.83 -4.98
CA ARG A 407 13.10 -33.05 -3.65
C ARG A 407 13.51 -34.50 -3.42
N ALA A 408 12.74 -35.45 -3.93
CA ALA A 408 13.04 -36.87 -3.81
C ALA A 408 14.18 -37.30 -4.72
N THR A 409 14.29 -36.71 -5.92
CA THR A 409 15.35 -37.03 -6.90
C THR A 409 16.62 -36.21 -6.69
N ARG A 410 16.56 -35.11 -5.94
CA ARG A 410 17.73 -34.26 -5.69
C ARG A 410 18.78 -35.06 -4.91
N PRO A 411 20.01 -35.22 -5.46
CA PRO A 411 21.08 -35.86 -4.72
C PRO A 411 21.33 -35.08 -3.42
N THR A 412 21.61 -35.80 -2.33
CA THR A 412 22.03 -35.18 -1.08
C THR A 412 23.25 -34.33 -1.38
N LYS A 413 23.12 -33.01 -1.28
CA LYS A 413 24.26 -32.12 -1.42
C LYS A 413 25.22 -32.48 -0.29
N THR A 414 26.31 -33.14 -0.62
CA THR A 414 27.45 -33.26 0.28
C THR A 414 27.90 -31.83 0.59
N LEU A 415 27.95 -31.48 1.87
CA LEU A 415 28.37 -30.16 2.33
C LEU A 415 29.81 -29.80 1.86
N PHE A 416 30.53 -30.76 1.29
CA PHE A 416 31.91 -30.67 0.82
C PHE A 416 32.06 -30.26 -0.66
N ASP A 417 31.02 -30.40 -1.50
CA ASP A 417 31.16 -30.24 -2.97
C ASP A 417 30.68 -28.88 -3.50
N ALA A 418 30.35 -27.95 -2.60
CA ALA A 418 30.08 -26.55 -2.92
C ALA A 418 31.35 -25.69 -3.03
N ALA A 419 32.52 -26.32 -3.17
CA ALA A 419 33.82 -25.65 -3.35
C ALA A 419 34.33 -25.68 -4.81
N GLY A 420 33.60 -26.30 -5.74
CA GLY A 420 33.99 -26.39 -7.14
C GLY A 420 32.97 -25.73 -8.09
N GLY A 421 33.20 -24.46 -8.44
CA GLY A 421 32.51 -23.85 -9.59
C GLY A 421 31.53 -22.73 -9.24
N GLY A 422 32.03 -21.62 -8.71
CA GLY A 422 31.30 -20.37 -8.61
C GLY A 422 32.26 -19.26 -8.20
N GLN A 423 32.29 -18.16 -8.95
CA GLN A 423 33.28 -17.10 -8.79
C GLN A 423 33.40 -16.62 -7.33
N VAL A 424 34.62 -16.68 -6.81
CA VAL A 424 34.98 -16.33 -5.44
C VAL A 424 34.82 -14.82 -5.25
N THR A 425 33.78 -14.41 -4.52
CA THR A 425 33.63 -13.05 -4.02
C THR A 425 34.58 -12.81 -2.85
N VAL A 426 35.18 -11.62 -2.79
CA VAL A 426 36.21 -11.17 -1.82
C VAL A 426 35.80 -11.36 -0.35
N PHE A 427 34.50 -11.50 -0.05
CA PHE A 427 33.97 -11.80 1.27
C PHE A 427 34.36 -13.20 1.80
N ASP A 428 34.66 -14.15 0.93
CA ASP A 428 34.96 -15.55 1.29
C ASP A 428 36.42 -15.74 1.77
N ARG A 429 37.29 -14.73 1.59
CA ARG A 429 38.65 -14.73 2.13
C ARG A 429 38.71 -14.44 3.64
N PHE A 430 37.69 -13.81 4.21
CA PHE A 430 37.62 -13.53 5.65
C PHE A 430 37.01 -14.68 6.45
N SER A 431 36.41 -15.68 5.79
CA SER A 431 35.79 -16.83 6.44
C SER A 431 36.69 -18.09 6.48
N LYS A 432 37.90 -18.03 5.91
CA LYS A 432 38.82 -19.17 5.73
C LYS A 432 40.05 -19.14 6.63
N GLU A 433 39.88 -18.70 7.88
CA GLU A 433 40.86 -18.97 8.94
C GLU A 433 40.11 -19.66 10.08
N GLY A 434 40.26 -20.99 10.12
CA GLY A 434 39.50 -21.85 11.01
C GLY A 434 39.87 -21.61 12.47
N THR A 435 38.87 -21.30 13.29
CA THR A 435 38.87 -21.65 14.70
C THR A 435 37.62 -22.45 14.99
N SER A 436 37.82 -23.67 15.50
CA SER A 436 36.76 -24.47 16.09
C SER A 436 36.17 -23.67 17.26
N ALA A 437 34.87 -23.37 17.19
CA ALA A 437 34.17 -22.69 18.28
C ALA A 437 34.10 -23.63 19.50
N LYS A 438 35.02 -23.45 20.46
CA LYS A 438 34.94 -24.08 21.78
C LYS A 438 33.89 -23.34 22.59
N ILE A 439 32.74 -24.00 22.82
CA ILE A 439 31.67 -23.47 23.66
C ILE A 439 32.08 -23.73 25.11
N TYR A 440 32.37 -22.67 25.87
CA TYR A 440 32.57 -22.74 27.30
C TYR A 440 31.24 -22.52 28.02
N ASP A 441 30.74 -23.57 28.66
CA ASP A 441 29.56 -23.47 29.52
C ASP A 441 30.02 -23.17 30.95
N SER A 442 29.97 -21.89 31.35
CA SER A 442 30.33 -21.47 32.70
C SER A 442 29.06 -21.10 33.48
N ARG A 443 28.97 -21.55 34.74
CA ARG A 443 27.81 -21.29 35.62
C ARG A 443 27.86 -19.92 36.33
N ALA A 444 28.76 -19.03 35.94
CA ALA A 444 28.82 -17.68 36.51
C ALA A 444 27.95 -16.71 35.68
N PRO A 445 27.24 -15.77 36.31
CA PRO A 445 26.07 -15.15 35.69
C PRO A 445 26.36 -14.20 34.50
N HIS A 446 27.57 -13.66 34.32
CA HIS A 446 27.81 -12.68 33.26
C HIS A 446 29.22 -12.80 32.63
N TYR A 447 29.27 -13.32 31.40
CA TYR A 447 30.46 -13.21 30.53
C TYR A 447 30.67 -11.74 30.14
N GLY A 448 31.78 -11.16 30.58
CA GLY A 448 32.04 -9.73 30.45
C GLY A 448 32.84 -9.36 29.20
N PHE A 449 32.69 -8.11 28.73
CA PHE A 449 33.45 -7.60 27.58
C PHE A 449 34.98 -7.67 27.78
N LYS A 450 35.44 -7.63 29.05
CA LYS A 450 36.85 -7.84 29.42
C LYS A 450 37.31 -9.28 29.21
N GLU A 451 36.47 -10.27 29.52
CA GLU A 451 36.77 -11.68 29.32
C GLU A 451 36.76 -12.01 27.82
N MET A 452 35.80 -11.46 27.09
CA MET A 452 35.77 -11.50 25.63
C MET A 452 37.05 -10.92 25.02
N TRP A 453 37.53 -9.78 25.48
CA TRP A 453 38.77 -9.18 25.00
C TRP A 453 40.01 -10.01 25.36
N ARG A 454 40.02 -10.68 26.51
CA ARG A 454 41.15 -11.53 26.92
C ARG A 454 41.21 -12.82 26.11
N ASP A 455 40.07 -13.42 25.80
CA ASP A 455 40.01 -14.66 25.02
C ASP A 455 40.25 -14.43 23.51
N LEU A 456 40.01 -13.21 23.01
CA LEU A 456 40.25 -12.90 21.59
C LEU A 456 41.73 -12.65 21.26
N PHE A 457 42.56 -12.34 22.26
CA PHE A 457 43.97 -11.97 22.10
C PHE A 457 44.96 -12.93 22.78
N ASN A 458 44.49 -14.08 23.24
CA ASN A 458 45.32 -15.17 23.80
C ASN A 458 45.44 -16.35 22.84
#